data_AF-A0A175RCU7-F1
#
_entry.id   AF-A0A175RCU7-F1
#
_cell.length_a   1.000
_cell.length_b   1.000
_cell.length_c   1.000
_cell.angle_alpha   90.00
_cell.angle_beta   90.00
_cell.angle_gamma   90.00
#
_symmetry.space_group_name_H-M   'P 1'
#
loop_
_entity.id
_entity.type
_entity.pdbx_description
1 polymer ?
#
loop_
_entity_poly.entity_id
_entity_poly.type
_entity_poly.pdbx_seq_one_letter_code
_entity_poly.pdbx_strand_id
1 'polypeptide(L)'
;MPKDVCDEEKLRVMVSLRLTQAEHAGLTALAHEHQTSQSQMLRRLIRTASGLPDVPDAQAIQTLKASGEELRRIGVNLNQAVRALHEGRAHFQKELSEGLLLVSRIVSGMQQTLEQSARLAQQSARQRLAREG
;
A
#
# COMPACT_ATOMS: atom_id res chain seq x y z
N MET A 1 23.94 -19.92 -11.38
CA MET A 1 23.07 -18.72 -11.38
C MET A 1 22.65 -18.45 -9.95
N PRO A 2 23.42 -17.67 -9.18
CA PRO A 2 23.11 -17.45 -7.77
C PRO A 2 21.86 -16.55 -7.65
N LYS A 3 20.95 -16.96 -6.77
CA LYS A 3 19.76 -16.22 -6.37
C LYS A 3 20.23 -15.13 -5.41
N ASP A 4 20.25 -13.88 -5.85
CA ASP A 4 20.17 -12.73 -4.95
C ASP A 4 18.77 -12.70 -4.36
N VAL A 5 18.55 -13.56 -3.36
CA VAL A 5 17.57 -13.32 -2.33
C VAL A 5 18.13 -12.13 -1.59
N CYS A 6 17.56 -10.95 -1.84
CA CYS A 6 17.77 -9.80 -0.96
C CYS A 6 17.31 -10.20 0.43
N ASP A 7 18.24 -10.73 1.23
CA ASP A 7 18.15 -10.72 2.68
C ASP A 7 18.13 -9.24 3.07
N GLU A 8 16.91 -8.69 3.21
CA GLU A 8 16.70 -7.41 3.86
C GLU A 8 17.18 -7.54 5.31
N GLU A 9 18.46 -7.24 5.50
CA GLU A 9 19.08 -7.03 6.79
C GLU A 9 18.36 -5.86 7.46
N LYS A 10 17.28 -6.17 8.18
CA LYS A 10 16.56 -5.22 9.03
C LYS A 10 17.58 -4.58 9.96
N LEU A 11 18.06 -3.38 9.61
CA LEU A 11 18.84 -2.53 10.50
C LEU A 11 18.07 -2.36 11.81
N ARG A 12 18.42 -3.15 12.83
CA ARG A 12 17.87 -3.03 14.17
C ARG A 12 18.51 -1.83 14.85
N VAL A 13 18.06 -0.63 14.49
CA VAL A 13 18.43 0.59 15.21
C VAL A 13 17.54 0.67 16.45
N MET A 14 18.16 0.58 17.63
CA MET A 14 17.50 0.77 18.92
C MET A 14 17.66 2.23 19.34
N VAL A 15 16.54 2.92 19.57
CA VAL A 15 16.52 4.30 20.05
C VAL A 15 15.87 4.32 21.42
N SER A 16 16.60 4.83 22.41
CA SER A 16 16.10 5.00 23.78
C SER A 16 15.73 6.47 24.01
N LEU A 17 14.51 6.71 24.50
CA LEU A 17 13.99 8.04 24.78
C LEU A 17 13.73 8.17 26.28
N ARG A 18 13.98 9.35 26.82
CA ARG A 18 13.56 9.70 28.18
C ARG A 18 12.24 10.44 28.09
N LEU A 19 11.23 9.92 28.76
CA LEU A 19 9.90 10.52 28.87
C LEU A 19 9.65 10.84 30.33
N THR A 20 8.98 11.97 30.56
CA THR A 20 8.36 12.24 31.85
C THR A 20 7.23 11.26 32.11
N GLN A 21 6.79 11.14 33.37
CA GLN A 21 5.72 10.23 33.73
C GLN A 21 4.39 10.56 33.02
N ALA A 22 4.10 11.85 32.84
CA ALA A 22 2.91 12.31 32.12
C ALA A 22 2.96 11.93 30.62
N GLU A 23 4.11 12.12 29.96
CA GLU A 23 4.29 11.77 28.55
C GLU A 23 4.19 10.25 28.33
N HIS A 24 4.79 9.45 29.22
CA HIS A 24 4.67 8.00 29.14
C HIS A 24 3.23 7.53 29.33
N ALA A 25 2.49 8.13 30.26
CA ALA A 25 1.06 7.83 30.46
C ALA A 25 0.24 8.19 29.23
N GLY A 26 0.47 9.36 28.63
CA GLY A 26 -0.18 9.79 27.39
C GLY A 26 0.13 8.86 26.21
N LEU A 27 1.39 8.48 26.03
CA LEU A 27 1.79 7.53 24.99
C LEU A 27 1.12 6.15 25.18
N THR A 28 1.00 5.70 26.43
CA THR A 28 0.36 4.42 26.75
C THR A 28 -1.14 4.46 26.47
N ALA A 29 -1.82 5.56 26.82
CA ALA A 29 -3.22 5.75 26.52
C ALA A 29 -3.49 5.76 25.01
N LEU A 30 -2.69 6.50 24.23
CA LEU A 30 -2.78 6.53 22.77
C LEU A 30 -2.51 5.15 22.14
N ALA A 31 -1.51 4.44 22.64
CA ALA A 31 -1.21 3.09 22.17
C ALA A 31 -2.39 2.13 22.41
N HIS A 32 -3.04 2.25 23.57
CA HIS A 32 -4.22 1.45 23.91
C HIS A 32 -5.44 1.81 23.05
N GLU A 33 -5.72 3.11 22.87
CA GLU A 33 -6.82 3.61 22.04
C GLU A 33 -6.70 3.11 20.58
N HIS A 34 -5.49 3.16 20.02
CA HIS A 34 -5.21 2.73 18.66
C HIS A 34 -4.87 1.23 18.54
N GLN A 35 -5.04 0.45 19.62
CA GLN A 35 -4.76 -1.00 19.66
C GLN A 35 -3.39 -1.37 19.10
N THR A 36 -2.37 -0.57 19.41
CA THR A 36 -1.02 -0.69 18.86
C THR A 36 0.02 -0.72 19.96
N SER A 37 1.24 -1.13 19.64
CA SER A 37 2.35 -1.07 20.61
C SER A 37 2.83 0.37 20.81
N GLN A 38 3.33 0.70 22.00
CA GLN A 38 3.95 2.02 22.27
C GLN A 38 5.04 2.38 21.24
N SER A 39 5.86 1.41 20.84
CA SER A 39 6.90 1.62 19.82
C SER A 39 6.32 1.96 18.45
N GLN A 40 5.20 1.36 18.06
CA GLN A 40 4.54 1.66 16.79
C GLN A 40 3.83 3.01 16.85
N MET A 41 3.18 3.34 17.97
CA MET A 41 2.58 4.66 18.20
C MET A 41 3.64 5.76 18.16
N LEU A 42 4.79 5.54 18.81
CA LEU A 42 5.90 6.50 18.80
C LEU A 42 6.47 6.70 17.39
N ARG A 43 6.64 5.63 16.60
CA ARG A 43 7.05 5.76 15.18
C ARG A 43 6.02 6.53 14.36
N ARG A 44 4.73 6.33 14.61
CA ARG A 44 3.61 7.09 14.01
C ARG A 44 3.73 8.58 14.30
N LEU A 45 3.92 8.93 15.58
CA LEU A 45 4.07 10.32 16.01
C LEU A 45 5.30 10.98 15.36
N ILE A 46 6.45 10.30 15.41
CA ILE A 46 7.69 10.82 14.81
C ILE A 46 7.54 10.99 13.29
N ARG A 47 6.96 10.01 12.57
CA ARG A 47 6.71 10.14 11.13
C ARG A 47 5.77 11.28 10.81
N THR A 48 4.69 11.41 11.57
CA THR A 48 3.71 12.48 11.38
C THR A 48 4.36 13.85 11.58
N ALA A 49 5.13 14.02 12.66
CA ALA A 49 5.91 15.23 12.93
C ALA A 49 7.00 15.49 11.86
N SER A 50 7.50 14.43 11.21
CA SER A 50 8.46 14.52 10.09
C SER A 50 7.77 14.56 8.72
N GLY A 51 6.44 14.67 8.66
CA GLY A 51 5.59 14.61 7.45
C GLY A 51 5.84 13.40 6.55
N LEU A 52 6.31 12.31 7.15
CA LEU A 52 6.34 11.01 6.52
C LEU A 52 4.97 10.35 6.69
N PRO A 53 4.44 9.69 5.66
CA PRO A 53 3.21 8.93 5.78
C PRO A 53 3.38 7.81 6.81
N ASP A 54 2.28 7.46 7.47
CA ASP A 54 2.25 6.34 8.38
C ASP A 54 2.63 5.04 7.66
N VAL A 55 3.27 4.13 8.38
CA VAL A 55 3.59 2.81 7.83
C VAL A 55 2.33 1.96 7.94
N PRO A 56 1.79 1.46 6.81
CA PRO A 56 0.67 0.53 6.86
C PRO A 56 1.05 -0.66 7.72
N ASP A 57 0.13 -1.12 8.56
CA ASP A 57 0.38 -2.31 9.38
C ASP A 57 0.60 -3.55 8.50
N ALA A 58 1.13 -4.62 9.11
CA ALA A 58 1.47 -5.84 8.38
C ALA A 58 0.24 -6.48 7.70
N GLN A 59 -0.95 -6.31 8.26
CA GLN A 59 -2.18 -6.83 7.70
C GLN A 59 -2.58 -6.04 6.46
N ALA A 60 -2.55 -4.70 6.51
CA ALA A 60 -2.78 -3.82 5.38
C ALA A 60 -1.80 -4.10 4.23
N ILE A 61 -0.52 -4.32 4.53
CA ILE A 61 0.48 -4.72 3.52
C ILE A 61 0.11 -6.07 2.89
N GLN A 62 -0.30 -7.06 3.69
CA GLN A 62 -0.72 -8.36 3.16
C GLN A 62 -1.98 -8.25 2.30
N THR A 63 -2.99 -7.50 2.74
CA THR A 63 -4.21 -7.26 1.96
C THR A 63 -3.88 -6.58 0.64
N LEU A 64 -3.05 -5.54 0.63
CA LEU A 64 -2.63 -4.87 -0.60
C LEU A 64 -1.87 -5.80 -1.54
N LYS A 65 -0.99 -6.66 -1.01
CA LYS A 65 -0.28 -7.67 -1.81
C LYS A 65 -1.24 -8.70 -2.40
N ALA A 66 -2.19 -9.19 -1.60
CA ALA A 66 -3.19 -10.16 -2.04
C ALA A 66 -4.07 -9.57 -3.15
N SER A 67 -4.56 -8.34 -2.99
CA SER A 67 -5.32 -7.63 -4.01
C SER A 67 -4.49 -7.40 -5.28
N GLY A 68 -3.21 -7.03 -5.15
CA GLY A 68 -2.31 -6.88 -6.30
C GLY A 68 -2.10 -8.18 -7.07
N GLU A 69 -1.97 -9.30 -6.37
CA GLU A 69 -1.83 -10.62 -6.96
C GLU A 69 -3.10 -11.10 -7.66
N GLU A 70 -4.27 -10.83 -7.07
CA GLU A 70 -5.57 -11.11 -7.70
C GLU A 70 -5.74 -10.32 -9.00
N LEU A 71 -5.45 -9.02 -8.98
CA LEU A 71 -5.47 -8.18 -10.17
C LEU A 71 -4.49 -8.65 -11.25
N ARG A 72 -3.30 -9.09 -10.85
CA ARG A 72 -2.31 -9.67 -11.77
C ARG A 72 -2.86 -10.92 -12.46
N ARG A 73 -3.53 -11.82 -11.71
CA ARG A 73 -4.16 -13.02 -12.27
C ARG A 73 -5.28 -12.68 -13.24
N ILE A 74 -6.13 -11.71 -12.90
CA ILE A 74 -7.18 -11.19 -13.79
C ILE A 74 -6.56 -10.70 -15.09
N GLY A 75 -5.50 -9.89 -15.02
CA GLY A 75 -4.78 -9.40 -16.19
C GLY A 75 -4.16 -10.51 -17.06
N VAL A 76 -3.57 -11.53 -16.44
CA VAL A 76 -3.01 -12.69 -17.16
C VAL A 76 -4.10 -13.47 -17.91
N ASN A 77 -5.23 -13.76 -17.26
CA ASN A 77 -6.35 -14.49 -17.88
C ASN A 77 -6.97 -13.69 -19.02
N LEU A 78 -7.13 -12.38 -18.84
CA LEU A 78 -7.59 -11.46 -19.87
C LEU A 78 -6.66 -11.49 -21.09
N ASN A 79 -5.34 -11.39 -20.88
CA ASN A 79 -4.36 -11.42 -21.96
C ASN A 79 -4.35 -12.77 -22.70
N GLN A 80 -4.55 -13.88 -21.99
CA GLN A 80 -4.69 -15.21 -22.60
C GLN A 80 -5.96 -15.30 -23.45
N ALA A 81 -7.09 -14.77 -22.96
CA ALA A 81 -8.34 -14.75 -23.72
C ALA A 81 -8.19 -13.95 -25.03
N VAL A 82 -7.58 -12.77 -24.97
CA VAL A 82 -7.30 -11.95 -26.16
C VAL A 82 -6.37 -12.66 -27.13
N ARG A 83 -5.33 -13.36 -26.65
CA ARG A 83 -4.44 -14.15 -27.50
C ARG A 83 -5.16 -15.32 -28.18
N ALA A 84 -5.94 -16.09 -27.42
CA ALA A 84 -6.72 -17.20 -27.97
C ALA A 84 -7.73 -16.74 -29.03
N LEU A 85 -8.29 -15.53 -28.85
CA LEU A 85 -9.13 -14.87 -29.85
C LEU A 85 -8.33 -14.48 -31.11
N HIS A 86 -7.18 -13.84 -30.96
CA HIS A 86 -6.31 -13.48 -32.11
C HIS A 86 -5.79 -14.71 -32.88
N GLU A 87 -5.59 -15.83 -32.20
CA GLU A 87 -5.15 -17.10 -32.80
C GLU A 87 -6.30 -17.89 -33.44
N GLY A 88 -7.53 -17.35 -33.45
CA GLY A 88 -8.71 -17.97 -34.06
C GLY A 88 -9.24 -19.20 -33.31
N ARG A 89 -8.75 -19.45 -32.08
CA ARG A 89 -9.13 -20.63 -31.26
C ARG A 89 -10.42 -20.44 -30.45
N ALA A 90 -11.05 -19.27 -30.53
CA ALA A 90 -12.30 -18.95 -29.87
C ALA A 90 -13.23 -18.16 -30.79
N HIS A 91 -14.53 -18.47 -30.79
CA HIS A 91 -15.53 -17.74 -31.57
C HIS A 91 -15.77 -16.34 -30.98
N PHE A 92 -15.66 -15.32 -31.83
CA PHE A 92 -15.79 -13.91 -31.44
C PHE A 92 -17.28 -13.59 -31.18
N GLN A 93 -17.67 -13.53 -29.90
CA GLN A 93 -18.93 -12.88 -29.50
C GLN A 93 -18.60 -11.43 -29.13
N LYS A 94 -19.30 -10.48 -29.75
CA LYS A 94 -19.06 -9.04 -29.58
C LYS A 94 -19.17 -8.63 -28.11
N GLU A 95 -20.10 -9.26 -27.41
CA GLU A 95 -20.40 -9.12 -25.98
C GLU A 95 -19.20 -9.49 -25.10
N LEU A 96 -18.40 -10.48 -25.49
CA LEU A 96 -17.20 -10.89 -24.75
C LEU A 96 -16.10 -9.83 -24.86
N SER A 97 -15.87 -9.31 -26.08
CA SER A 97 -14.86 -8.26 -26.28
C SER A 97 -15.24 -6.95 -25.59
N GLU A 98 -16.51 -6.58 -25.58
CA GLU A 98 -17.03 -5.42 -24.83
C GLU A 98 -16.89 -5.61 -23.31
N GLY A 99 -17.20 -6.81 -22.79
CA GLY A 99 -17.01 -7.15 -21.38
C GLY A 99 -15.54 -7.10 -20.94
N LEU A 100 -14.63 -7.62 -21.76
CA LEU A 100 -13.20 -7.61 -21.47
C LEU A 100 -12.61 -6.19 -21.48
N LEU A 101 -13.04 -5.33 -22.42
CA LEU A 101 -12.67 -3.92 -22.46
C LEU A 101 -13.20 -3.15 -21.24
N LEU A 102 -14.42 -3.45 -20.80
CA LEU A 102 -15.02 -2.85 -19.61
C LEU A 102 -14.22 -3.22 -18.34
N VAL A 103 -13.93 -4.50 -18.15
CA VAL A 103 -13.12 -4.97 -17.00
C VAL A 103 -11.74 -4.33 -17.00
N SER A 104 -11.06 -4.27 -18.15
CA SER A 104 -9.77 -3.61 -18.25
C SER A 104 -9.84 -2.13 -17.86
N ARG A 105 -10.89 -1.42 -18.31
CA ARG A 105 -11.06 0.01 -18.01
C ARG A 105 -11.30 0.25 -16.52
N ILE A 106 -12.12 -0.59 -15.89
CA ILE A 106 -12.39 -0.52 -14.45
C ILE A 106 -11.10 -0.74 -13.65
N VAL A 107 -10.34 -1.78 -13.99
CA VAL A 107 -9.08 -2.08 -13.30
C VAL A 107 -8.06 -0.95 -13.46
N SER A 108 -7.90 -0.41 -14.67
CA SER A 108 -6.99 0.73 -14.91
C SER A 108 -7.44 2.00 -14.17
N GLY A 109 -8.74 2.29 -14.12
CA GLY A 109 -9.27 3.42 -13.37
C GLY A 109 -9.04 3.28 -11.86
N MET A 110 -9.18 2.06 -11.33
CA MET A 110 -8.91 1.77 -9.92
C MET A 110 -7.42 1.95 -9.59
N GLN A 111 -6.51 1.47 -10.44
CA GLN A 111 -5.06 1.69 -10.28
C GLN A 111 -4.70 3.18 -10.27
N GLN A 112 -5.24 3.95 -11.24
CA GLN A 112 -5.00 5.40 -11.30
C GLN A 112 -5.51 6.11 -10.05
N THR A 113 -6.67 5.72 -9.54
CA THR A 113 -7.24 6.29 -8.31
C THR A 113 -6.37 6.00 -7.10
N LEU A 114 -5.87 4.77 -6.97
CA LEU A 114 -4.96 4.39 -5.89
C LEU A 114 -3.65 5.19 -5.97
N GLU A 115 -3.05 5.32 -7.15
CA GLU A 115 -1.85 6.13 -7.35
C GLU A 115 -2.07 7.61 -7.02
N GLN A 116 -3.20 8.18 -7.45
CA GLN A 116 -3.55 9.56 -7.14
C GLN A 116 -3.74 9.77 -5.64
N SER A 117 -4.45 8.86 -4.96
CA SER A 117 -4.65 8.92 -3.51
C SER A 117 -3.33 8.86 -2.75
N ALA A 118 -2.39 8.02 -3.20
CA ALA A 118 -1.05 7.93 -2.63
C ALA A 118 -0.25 9.23 -2.83
N ARG A 119 -0.32 9.85 -4.02
CA ARG A 119 0.34 11.14 -4.30
C ARG A 119 -0.24 12.26 -3.46
N LEU A 120 -1.57 12.35 -3.33
CA LEU A 120 -2.24 13.36 -2.52
C LEU A 120 -1.90 13.19 -1.03
N ALA A 121 -1.89 11.96 -0.52
CA ALA A 121 -1.47 11.66 0.84
C ALA A 121 -0.04 12.15 1.09
N GLN A 122 0.90 11.86 0.18
CA GLN A 122 2.28 12.35 0.26
C GLN A 122 2.38 13.89 0.21
N GLN A 123 1.63 14.55 -0.67
CA GLN A 123 1.62 16.01 -0.78
C GLN A 123 1.04 16.67 0.47
N SER A 124 -0.06 16.15 1.01
CA SER A 124 -0.69 16.68 2.22
C SER A 124 0.19 16.54 3.46
N ALA A 125 1.02 15.48 3.52
CA ALA A 125 2.01 15.29 4.57
C ALA A 125 3.14 16.32 4.45
N ARG A 126 3.63 16.58 3.22
CA ARG A 126 4.63 17.63 2.94
C ARG A 126 4.13 19.04 3.24
N GLN A 127 2.88 19.35 2.91
CA GLN A 127 2.30 20.68 3.12
C GLN A 127 2.09 21.01 4.61
N ARG A 128 1.79 20.01 5.45
CA ARG A 128 1.69 20.20 6.91
C ARG A 128 3.02 20.59 7.52
N LEU A 129 4.11 19.93 7.12
CA LEU A 129 5.47 20.32 7.56
C LEU A 129 5.82 21.77 7.21
N ALA A 130 5.45 22.22 6.01
CA ALA A 130 5.77 23.56 5.54
C ALA A 130 4.94 24.67 6.23
N ARG A 131 3.89 24.31 6.99
CA ARG A 131 3.07 25.26 7.75
C ARG A 131 3.43 25.33 9.24
N GLU A 132 4.09 24.29 9.76
CA GLU A 132 4.42 24.15 11.19
C GLU A 132 5.92 24.42 11.49
N GLY A 133 6.78 24.54 10.47
CA GLY A 133 8.17 24.99 10.58
C GLY A 133 8.33 26.45 10.19
#